data_AF-A0A1F5GWM3-F1
#
_entry.id   AF-A0A1F5GWM3-F1
#
_cell.length_a   1.000
_cell.length_b   1.000
_cell.length_c   1.000
_cell.angle_alpha   90.00
_cell.angle_beta   90.00
_cell.angle_gamma   90.00
#
_symmetry.space_group_name_H-M   'P 1'
#
loop_
_entity.id
_entity.type
_entity.pdbx_description
1 polymer ?
#
loop_
_entity_poly.entity_id
_entity_poly.type
_entity_poly.pdbx_seq_one_letter_code
_entity_poly.pdbx_strand_id
1 'polypeptide(L)'
;MLINQMSNRKNNVSENKGNITLVIILIVAIVVAAIVIVWSLKGSGRIKQEQLPAPVSVPVDEQVKNLQKMSTSDDIGAIEADLNSTNLDNLDSEISEIDNSSGDL
;
A
#
# COMPACT_ATOMS: atom_id res chain seq x y z
N MET A 1 24.35 -32.30 -76.60
CA MET A 1 24.01 -32.61 -75.20
C MET A 1 25.17 -32.13 -74.34
N LEU A 2 25.06 -30.96 -73.69
CA LEU A 2 26.09 -30.42 -72.79
C LEU A 2 25.51 -30.40 -71.38
N ILE A 3 26.11 -31.19 -70.50
CA ILE A 3 25.67 -31.33 -69.11
C ILE A 3 26.28 -30.20 -68.27
N ASN A 4 25.35 -29.51 -67.64
CA ASN A 4 25.42 -28.59 -66.51
C ASN A 4 26.52 -28.91 -65.48
N GLN A 5 27.36 -27.91 -65.14
CA GLN A 5 28.17 -27.94 -63.93
C GLN A 5 27.93 -26.64 -63.14
N MET A 6 26.90 -26.67 -62.29
CA MET A 6 26.70 -25.67 -61.25
C MET A 6 27.43 -26.16 -59.99
N SER A 7 28.59 -25.56 -59.70
CA SER A 7 29.36 -25.87 -58.50
C SER A 7 28.66 -25.28 -57.28
N ASN A 8 27.98 -26.12 -56.50
CA ASN A 8 27.49 -25.76 -55.17
C ASN A 8 28.69 -25.50 -54.24
N ARG A 9 28.91 -24.24 -53.88
CA ARG A 9 29.82 -23.89 -52.79
C ARG A 9 29.26 -24.46 -51.50
N LYS A 10 29.89 -25.51 -50.98
CA LYS A 10 29.70 -25.95 -49.60
C LYS A 10 30.31 -24.88 -48.70
N ASN A 11 29.45 -24.16 -47.99
CA ASN A 11 29.86 -23.28 -46.90
C ASN A 11 30.29 -24.20 -45.75
N ASN A 12 31.60 -24.28 -45.50
CA ASN A 12 32.14 -25.01 -44.37
C ASN A 12 31.84 -24.20 -43.11
N VAL A 13 30.72 -24.50 -42.44
CA VAL A 13 30.54 -24.10 -41.04
C VAL A 13 31.53 -24.94 -40.25
N SER A 14 32.57 -24.31 -39.71
CA SER A 14 33.52 -24.98 -38.83
C SER A 14 32.78 -25.44 -37.58
N GLU A 15 32.58 -26.76 -37.45
CA GLU A 15 32.09 -27.39 -36.21
C GLU A 15 33.17 -27.27 -35.13
N ASN A 16 33.19 -26.12 -34.45
CA ASN A 16 33.94 -25.98 -33.21
C ASN A 16 33.10 -26.64 -32.11
N LYS A 17 33.22 -27.97 -31.94
CA LYS A 17 32.56 -28.74 -30.85
C LYS A 17 33.17 -28.45 -29.47
N GLY A 18 33.52 -27.20 -29.18
CA GLY A 18 33.99 -26.75 -27.88
C GLY A 18 32.84 -26.10 -27.12
N ASN A 19 32.46 -26.66 -25.98
CA ASN A 19 31.56 -26.09 -24.96
C ASN A 19 30.26 -25.40 -25.42
N ILE A 20 29.81 -25.62 -26.66
CA ILE A 20 28.57 -25.03 -27.20
C ILE A 20 27.39 -25.37 -26.30
N THR A 21 27.37 -26.58 -25.72
CA THR A 21 26.37 -26.99 -24.73
C THR A 21 26.32 -26.07 -23.52
N LEU A 22 27.46 -25.62 -22.99
CA LEU A 22 27.50 -24.68 -21.86
C LEU A 22 27.00 -23.28 -22.27
N VAL A 23 27.34 -22.83 -23.48
CA VAL A 23 26.88 -21.54 -24.00
C VAL A 23 25.37 -21.54 -24.18
N ILE A 24 24.79 -22.64 -24.70
CA ILE A 24 23.33 -22.79 -24.85
C ILE A 24 22.65 -22.78 -23.49
N ILE A 25 23.15 -23.54 -22.50
CA ILE A 25 22.59 -23.56 -21.15
C ILE A 25 22.62 -22.18 -20.50
N LEU A 26 23.71 -21.44 -20.66
CA LEU A 26 23.85 -20.08 -20.13
C LEU A 26 22.80 -19.13 -20.73
N ILE A 27 22.60 -19.19 -22.05
CA ILE A 27 21.60 -18.34 -22.73
C ILE A 27 20.18 -18.68 -22.24
N VAL A 28 19.86 -19.97 -22.11
CA VAL A 28 18.54 -20.41 -21.60
C VAL A 28 18.32 -19.91 -20.17
N ALA A 29 19.34 -19.99 -19.30
CA ALA A 29 19.25 -19.50 -17.93
C ALA A 29 18.97 -17.98 -17.86
N ILE A 30 19.61 -17.18 -18.73
CA ILE A 30 19.38 -15.74 -18.81
C ILE A 30 17.94 -15.43 -19.26
N VAL A 31 17.43 -16.16 -20.25
CA VAL A 31 16.05 -15.98 -20.74
C VAL A 31 15.02 -16.31 -19.65
N VAL A 32 15.22 -17.41 -18.92
CA VAL A 32 14.33 -17.79 -17.80
C VAL A 32 14.38 -16.74 -16.69
N ALA A 33 15.56 -16.25 -16.32
CA ALA A 33 15.70 -15.20 -15.32
C ALA A 33 14.98 -13.90 -15.73
N ALA A 34 15.11 -13.48 -17.00
CA ALA A 34 14.43 -12.30 -17.52
C ALA A 34 12.89 -12.44 -17.46
N ILE A 35 12.36 -13.62 -17.78
CA ILE A 35 10.92 -13.89 -17.69
C ILE A 35 10.44 -13.78 -16.24
N VAL A 36 11.16 -14.40 -15.30
CA VAL A 36 10.81 -14.35 -13.86
C VAL A 36 10.81 -12.90 -13.35
N ILE A 37 11.83 -12.11 -13.68
CA ILE A 37 11.94 -10.71 -13.26
C ILE A 37 10.77 -9.89 -13.80
N VAL A 38 10.42 -10.02 -15.08
CA VAL A 38 9.28 -9.29 -15.69
C VAL A 38 7.96 -9.68 -15.03
N TRP A 39 7.77 -10.97 -14.73
CA TRP A 39 6.57 -11.45 -14.02
C TRP A 39 6.49 -10.94 -12.58
N SER A 40 7.60 -10.95 -11.84
CA SER A 40 7.67 -10.41 -10.48
C SER A 40 7.38 -8.91 -10.44
N LEU A 41 7.97 -8.14 -11.35
CA LEU A 41 7.74 -6.69 -11.42
C LEU A 41 6.29 -6.36 -11.84
N LYS A 42 5.72 -7.11 -12.78
CA LYS A 42 4.34 -6.91 -13.26
C LYS A 42 3.29 -7.36 -12.23
N GLY A 43 3.60 -8.35 -11.38
CA GLY A 43 2.75 -8.80 -10.27
C GLY A 43 2.75 -7.86 -9.07
N SER A 44 3.77 -7.01 -8.93
CA SER A 44 3.95 -6.10 -7.78
C SER A 44 3.09 -4.83 -7.83
N GLY A 45 2.33 -4.61 -8.91
CA GLY A 45 1.52 -3.40 -9.10
C GLY A 45 0.12 -3.43 -8.47
N ARG A 46 -0.20 -4.45 -7.67
CA ARG A 46 -1.55 -4.60 -7.06
C ARG A 46 -1.51 -5.05 -5.61
N ILE A 47 -0.56 -4.56 -4.83
CA ILE A 47 -0.88 -4.34 -3.41
C ILE A 47 -1.88 -3.18 -3.42
N LYS A 48 -3.16 -3.51 -3.62
CA LYS A 48 -4.24 -2.66 -3.20
C LYS A 48 -4.04 -2.55 -1.69
N GLN A 49 -3.33 -1.51 -1.30
CA GLN A 49 -3.42 -0.99 0.05
C GLN A 49 -4.92 -0.79 0.25
N GLU A 50 -5.55 -1.68 1.01
CA GLU A 50 -6.87 -1.41 1.55
C GLU A 50 -6.70 -0.10 2.29
N GLN A 51 -7.07 0.97 1.59
CA GLN A 51 -7.22 2.26 2.19
C GLN A 51 -8.36 2.03 3.17
N LEU A 52 -8.01 1.84 4.44
CA LEU A 52 -8.99 1.80 5.50
C LEU A 52 -9.93 2.98 5.24
N PRO A 53 -11.26 2.79 5.35
CA PRO A 53 -12.18 3.91 5.23
C PRO A 53 -11.62 5.04 6.08
N ALA A 54 -11.48 6.22 5.46
CA ALA A 54 -10.98 7.39 6.15
C ALA A 54 -11.73 7.48 7.49
N PRO A 55 -11.03 7.72 8.62
CA PRO A 55 -11.71 7.83 9.91
C PRO A 55 -12.83 8.82 9.71
N VAL A 56 -14.07 8.36 9.95
CA VAL A 56 -15.23 9.22 9.91
C VAL A 56 -14.93 10.29 10.95
N SER A 57 -14.60 11.49 10.48
CA SER A 57 -14.36 12.64 11.33
C SER A 57 -15.72 13.02 11.90
N VAL A 58 -16.13 12.36 12.97
CA VAL A 58 -17.21 12.85 13.81
C VAL A 58 -16.76 14.24 14.26
N PRO A 59 -17.49 15.32 13.92
CA PRO A 59 -17.13 16.64 14.39
C PRO A 59 -17.11 16.59 15.92
N VAL A 60 -15.94 16.84 16.50
CA VAL A 60 -15.78 16.93 17.94
C VAL A 60 -16.47 18.22 18.37
N ASP A 61 -17.51 18.10 19.18
CA ASP A 61 -18.20 19.26 19.74
C ASP A 61 -17.27 20.06 20.68
N GLU A 62 -17.65 21.30 20.95
CA GLU A 62 -16.83 22.18 21.78
C GLU A 62 -16.72 21.70 23.24
N GLN A 63 -17.70 20.94 23.73
CA GLN A 63 -17.71 20.41 25.10
C GLN A 63 -16.66 19.31 25.26
N VAL A 64 -16.61 18.33 24.36
CA VAL A 64 -15.61 17.27 24.30
C VAL A 64 -14.22 17.87 24.13
N LYS A 65 -14.07 18.91 23.30
CA LYS A 65 -12.79 19.62 23.15
C LYS A 65 -12.35 20.32 24.44
N ASN A 66 -13.28 20.80 25.26
CA ASN A 66 -12.98 21.43 26.53
C ASN A 66 -12.65 20.39 27.61
N LEU A 67 -13.35 19.26 27.64
CA LEU A 67 -13.04 18.12 28.51
C LEU A 67 -11.65 17.53 28.21
N GLN A 68 -11.26 17.46 26.93
CA GLN A 68 -9.92 17.02 26.53
C GLN A 68 -8.77 17.92 26.96
N LYS A 69 -9.05 19.17 27.37
CA LYS A 69 -8.05 20.12 27.86
C LYS A 69 -7.85 20.08 29.38
N MET A 70 -8.64 19.28 30.09
CA MET A 70 -8.49 19.11 31.53
C MET A 70 -7.07 18.61 31.86
N SER A 71 -6.43 19.22 32.84
CA SER A 71 -5.08 18.84 33.25
C SER A 71 -5.10 17.51 33.98
N THR A 72 -4.00 16.76 33.90
CA THR A 72 -3.77 15.51 34.65
C THR A 72 -2.96 15.76 35.92
N SER A 73 -2.99 16.99 36.44
CA SER A 73 -2.20 17.42 37.58
C SER A 73 -2.68 16.76 38.88
N ASP A 74 -1.72 16.33 39.70
CA ASP A 74 -1.95 15.88 41.09
C ASP A 74 -1.91 17.04 42.11
N ASP A 75 -1.71 18.29 41.65
CA ASP A 75 -1.77 19.48 42.48
C ASP A 75 -3.23 19.91 42.71
N ILE A 76 -3.63 20.02 43.99
CA ILE A 76 -4.98 20.41 44.42
C ILE A 76 -5.40 21.74 43.80
N GLY A 77 -4.49 22.73 43.71
CA GLY A 77 -4.81 24.03 43.12
C GLY A 77 -5.13 23.95 41.62
N ALA A 78 -4.47 23.05 40.90
CA ALA A 78 -4.75 22.80 39.48
C ALA A 78 -6.09 22.07 39.30
N ILE A 79 -6.39 21.09 40.16
CA ILE A 79 -7.66 20.36 40.15
C ILE A 79 -8.83 21.34 40.42
N GLU A 80 -8.70 22.23 41.40
CA GLU A 80 -9.72 23.23 41.70
C GLU A 80 -9.94 24.21 40.54
N ALA A 81 -8.87 24.64 39.87
CA ALA A 81 -8.97 25.50 38.69
C ALA A 81 -9.70 24.79 37.54
N ASP A 82 -9.35 23.52 37.29
CA ASP A 82 -9.95 22.73 36.22
C ASP A 82 -11.44 22.47 36.45
N LEU A 83 -11.82 22.10 37.68
CA LEU A 83 -13.23 21.92 38.07
C LEU A 83 -14.05 23.20 37.93
N ASN A 84 -13.49 24.34 38.34
CA ASN A 84 -14.16 25.64 38.19
C ASN A 84 -14.28 26.08 36.72
N SER A 85 -13.37 25.63 35.86
CA SER A 85 -13.42 25.91 34.42
C SER A 85 -14.32 24.95 33.64
N THR A 86 -14.77 23.86 34.27
CA THR A 86 -15.66 22.88 33.65
C THR A 86 -17.07 23.45 33.56
N ASN A 87 -17.50 23.76 32.35
CA ASN A 87 -18.85 24.26 32.08
C ASN A 87 -19.83 23.10 31.81
N LEU A 88 -20.89 23.00 32.60
CA LEU A 88 -21.92 21.96 32.50
C LEU A 88 -23.33 22.54 32.20
N ASP A 89 -23.43 23.84 31.92
CA ASP A 89 -24.71 24.57 31.88
C ASP A 89 -25.64 24.10 30.74
N ASN A 90 -25.10 23.42 29.72
CA ASN A 90 -25.84 23.02 28.52
C ASN A 90 -26.01 21.50 28.37
N LEU A 91 -25.64 20.70 29.39
CA LEU A 91 -25.74 19.24 29.32
C LEU A 91 -27.18 18.75 29.05
N ASP A 92 -28.17 19.40 29.67
CA ASP A 92 -29.58 19.02 29.50
C ASP A 92 -30.06 19.22 28.05
N SER A 93 -29.53 20.23 27.36
CA SER A 93 -29.87 20.51 25.95
C SER A 93 -29.26 19.47 25.02
N GLU A 94 -27.99 19.09 25.25
CA GLU A 94 -27.29 18.11 24.42
C GLU A 94 -27.84 16.69 24.59
N ILE A 95 -28.24 16.31 25.81
CA ILE A 95 -28.90 15.02 26.05
C ILE A 95 -30.21 14.93 25.26
N SER A 96 -30.96 16.04 25.15
CA SER A 96 -32.18 16.08 24.34
C SER A 96 -31.89 15.96 22.84
N GLU A 97 -30.77 16.48 22.35
CA GLU A 97 -30.35 16.35 20.95
C GLU A 97 -29.94 14.91 20.60
N ILE A 98 -29.30 14.18 21.51
CA ILE A 98 -28.92 12.77 21.33
C ILE A 98 -30.16 11.86 21.25
N ASP A 99 -31.17 12.10 22.09
CA ASP A 99 -32.41 11.32 22.09
C ASP A 99 -33.19 11.51 20.76
N ASN A 100 -33.25 12.74 20.26
CA ASN A 100 -33.85 13.05 18.96
C ASN A 100 -33.05 12.48 17.77
N SER A 101 -31.72 12.47 17.85
CA SER A 101 -30.84 11.86 16.84
C SER A 101 -30.94 10.34 16.79
N SER A 102 -31.27 9.68 17.92
CA SER A 102 -31.32 8.22 18.03
C SER A 102 -32.69 7.65 17.66
N GLY A 103 -33.72 8.50 17.57
CA GLY A 103 -35.08 8.13 17.17
C GLY A 103 -35.37 8.17 15.66
N ASP A 104 -34.43 8.63 14.83
CA ASP A 104 -34.59 8.78 13.36
C ASP A 104 -33.75 7.76 12.55
N LEU A 105 -33.41 6.61 13.16
CA LEU A 105 -32.82 5.43 12.53
C LEU A 105 -33.74 4.21 12.66
#